data_AF-A0A4Y2L6E8-F1
#
_entry.id   AF-A0A4Y2L6E8-F1
#
_cell.length_a   1.000
_cell.length_b   1.000
_cell.length_c   1.000
_cell.angle_alpha   90.00
_cell.angle_beta   90.00
_cell.angle_gamma   90.00
#
_symmetry.space_group_name_H-M   'P 1'
#
loop_
_entity.id
_entity.type
_entity.pdbx_description
1 polymer ?
#
loop_
_entity_poly.entity_id
_entity_poly.type
_entity_poly.pdbx_seq_one_letter_code
_entity_poly.pdbx_strand_id
1 'polypeptide(L)'
;MCYNCSDFFHSARNCKCKPRCIKCNGSHETRMCNIKTKIENPVCINCKENGHLASWKGCPKYPVVIKNNTPPTYAQKLRSNLQKPNYTPTPSMNNPTPQIDTDTYEKFVKNMNALRIINDAFNKFPNLIEISEKIKLAKTDMEIVGLLLKIFKN
;
A
#
# COMPACT_ATOMS: atom_id res chain seq x y z
N MET A 1 -0.19 -7.85 -15.11
CA MET A 1 -1.63 -7.75 -15.43
C MET A 1 -1.96 -6.27 -15.57
N CYS A 2 -2.70 -5.91 -16.61
CA CYS A 2 -3.10 -4.53 -16.89
C CYS A 2 -4.32 -4.15 -16.04
N TYR A 3 -4.24 -3.08 -15.25
CA TYR A 3 -5.37 -2.64 -14.42
C TYR A 3 -6.53 -1.99 -15.21
N ASN A 4 -6.28 -1.62 -16.47
CA ASN A 4 -7.29 -1.03 -17.34
C ASN A 4 -8.17 -2.12 -17.96
N CYS A 5 -7.59 -3.07 -18.71
CA CYS A 5 -8.34 -4.12 -19.42
C CYS A 5 -8.29 -5.50 -18.75
N SER A 6 -7.58 -5.65 -17.62
CA SER A 6 -7.45 -6.92 -16.89
C SER A 6 -6.77 -8.06 -17.68
N ASP A 7 -6.11 -7.74 -18.80
CA ASP A 7 -5.32 -8.70 -19.58
C ASP A 7 -3.87 -8.79 -19.09
N PHE A 8 -3.17 -9.78 -19.64
CA PHE A 8 -1.77 -10.03 -19.34
C PHE A 8 -0.81 -9.36 -20.34
N PHE A 9 0.50 -9.50 -20.10
CA PHE A 9 1.60 -9.08 -20.99
C PHE A 9 1.86 -7.58 -21.16
N HIS A 10 1.05 -6.70 -20.57
CA HIS A 10 1.29 -5.25 -20.60
C HIS A 10 0.87 -4.53 -19.32
N SER A 11 1.30 -3.28 -19.18
CA SER A 11 0.97 -2.38 -18.09
C SER A 11 -0.19 -1.44 -18.47
N ALA A 12 -0.89 -0.91 -17.47
CA ALA A 12 -2.01 0.01 -17.69
C ALA A 12 -1.61 1.33 -18.39
N ARG A 13 -0.36 1.78 -18.20
CA ARG A 13 0.13 3.07 -18.68
C ARG A 13 0.09 3.23 -20.21
N ASN A 14 0.30 2.13 -20.94
CA ASN A 14 0.30 2.14 -22.41
C ASN A 14 -0.82 1.25 -22.99
N CYS A 15 -1.86 1.00 -22.20
CA CYS A 15 -2.98 0.15 -22.60
C CYS A 15 -3.92 0.92 -23.53
N LYS A 16 -4.12 0.42 -24.75
CA LYS A 16 -5.09 0.95 -25.71
C LYS A 16 -6.41 0.15 -25.73
N CYS A 17 -6.53 -0.87 -24.88
CA CYS A 17 -7.70 -1.72 -24.80
C CYS A 17 -8.83 -1.00 -24.04
N LYS A 18 -10.08 -1.42 -24.31
CA LYS A 18 -11.25 -0.91 -23.57
C LYS A 18 -11.14 -1.32 -22.09
N PRO A 19 -11.56 -0.44 -21.15
CA PRO A 19 -11.56 -0.75 -19.74
C PRO A 19 -12.45 -1.97 -19.46
N ARG A 20 -11.97 -2.87 -18.60
CA ARG A 20 -12.67 -4.09 -18.22
C ARG A 20 -12.45 -4.38 -16.74
N CYS A 21 -13.55 -4.45 -16.01
CA CYS A 21 -13.54 -4.68 -14.57
C CYS A 21 -13.26 -6.15 -14.25
N ILE A 22 -12.26 -6.42 -13.41
CA ILE A 22 -11.90 -7.78 -12.99
C ILE A 22 -12.99 -8.47 -12.15
N LYS A 23 -13.84 -7.67 -11.48
CA LYS A 23 -14.87 -8.15 -10.54
C LYS A 23 -16.14 -8.62 -11.25
N CYS A 24 -16.61 -7.84 -12.23
CA CYS A 24 -17.92 -8.03 -12.86
C CYS A 24 -17.87 -8.12 -14.38
N ASN A 25 -16.68 -8.07 -15.00
CA ASN A 25 -16.51 -8.06 -16.45
C ASN A 25 -17.16 -6.85 -17.17
N GLY A 26 -17.55 -5.80 -16.44
CA GLY A 26 -18.15 -4.59 -17.01
C GLY A 26 -17.15 -3.69 -17.72
N SER A 27 -17.64 -2.79 -18.58
CA SER A 27 -16.86 -1.85 -19.41
C SER A 27 -16.40 -0.60 -18.64
N HIS A 28 -15.86 -0.80 -17.44
CA HIS A 28 -15.35 0.24 -16.56
C HIS A 28 -14.10 -0.24 -15.84
N GLU A 29 -13.32 0.69 -15.29
CA GLU A 29 -12.15 0.36 -14.48
C GLU A 29 -12.58 -0.22 -13.13
N THR A 30 -11.80 -1.17 -12.59
CA THR A 30 -12.12 -1.85 -11.31
C THR A 30 -12.41 -0.89 -10.14
N ARG A 31 -11.80 0.31 -10.14
CA ARG A 31 -12.03 1.35 -9.12
C ARG A 31 -13.44 1.97 -9.16
N MET A 32 -14.09 1.97 -10.31
CA MET A 32 -15.45 2.49 -10.50
C MET A 32 -16.52 1.40 -10.34
N CYS A 33 -16.14 0.19 -9.91
CA CYS A 33 -17.08 -0.91 -9.77
C CYS A 33 -17.98 -0.74 -8.54
N ASN A 34 -19.28 -0.97 -8.73
CA ASN A 34 -20.26 -0.97 -7.64
C ASN A 34 -20.01 -2.10 -6.61
N ILE A 35 -19.35 -3.18 -7.02
CA ILE A 35 -18.98 -4.29 -6.15
C ILE A 35 -17.78 -3.88 -5.29
N LYS A 36 -18.05 -3.48 -4.05
CA LYS A 36 -17.04 -3.14 -3.03
C LYS A 36 -16.81 -4.28 -2.02
N THR A 37 -17.75 -5.20 -1.92
CA THR A 37 -17.72 -6.35 -1.00
C THR A 37 -17.02 -7.56 -1.61
N LYS A 38 -16.75 -8.58 -0.77
CA LYS A 38 -16.19 -9.86 -1.21
C LYS A 38 -17.20 -10.58 -2.11
N ILE A 39 -16.73 -11.12 -3.23
CA ILE A 39 -17.51 -11.96 -4.13
C ILE A 39 -17.33 -13.40 -3.66
N GLU A 40 -18.43 -14.10 -3.33
CA GLU A 40 -18.36 -15.48 -2.82
C GLU A 40 -17.88 -16.46 -3.89
N ASN A 41 -18.40 -16.34 -5.11
CA ASN A 41 -18.04 -17.18 -6.26
C ASN A 41 -17.52 -16.31 -7.42
N PRO A 42 -16.28 -15.80 -7.34
CA PRO A 42 -15.73 -14.99 -8.41
C PRO A 42 -15.50 -15.85 -9.66
N VAL A 43 -15.80 -15.26 -10.82
CA VAL A 43 -15.53 -15.87 -12.13
C VAL A 43 -14.32 -15.19 -12.74
N CYS A 44 -13.36 -15.99 -13.17
CA CYS A 44 -12.17 -15.48 -13.84
C CYS A 44 -12.54 -14.99 -15.24
N ILE A 45 -12.36 -13.70 -15.50
CA ILE A 45 -12.67 -13.14 -16.82
C ILE A 45 -11.81 -13.70 -17.96
N ASN A 46 -10.62 -14.24 -17.64
CA ASN A 46 -9.63 -14.71 -18.62
C ASN A 46 -9.80 -16.20 -18.94
N CYS A 47 -9.90 -17.09 -17.93
CA CYS A 47 -10.11 -18.53 -18.15
C CYS A 47 -11.59 -18.97 -18.07
N LYS A 48 -12.51 -18.12 -17.60
CA LYS A 48 -13.94 -18.41 -17.42
C LYS A 48 -14.27 -19.46 -16.36
N GLU A 49 -13.30 -19.84 -15.52
CA GLU A 49 -13.52 -20.74 -14.39
C GLU A 49 -14.02 -19.98 -13.16
N ASN A 50 -14.78 -20.68 -12.32
CA ASN A 50 -15.29 -20.18 -11.06
C ASN A 50 -14.27 -20.38 -9.92
N GLY A 51 -14.41 -19.62 -8.84
CA GLY A 51 -13.61 -19.76 -7.62
C GLY A 51 -12.36 -18.88 -7.56
N HIS A 52 -12.03 -18.15 -8.63
CA HIS A 52 -10.93 -17.18 -8.60
C HIS A 52 -11.13 -15.98 -9.54
N LEU A 53 -10.44 -14.88 -9.24
CA LEU A 53 -10.36 -13.71 -10.11
C LEU A 53 -9.17 -13.84 -11.07
N ALA A 54 -9.20 -13.10 -12.19
CA ALA A 54 -8.13 -13.16 -13.20
C ALA A 54 -6.73 -12.74 -12.71
N SER A 55 -6.62 -12.12 -11.54
CA SER A 55 -5.34 -11.78 -10.90
C SER A 55 -4.72 -12.95 -10.14
N TRP A 56 -5.43 -14.07 -10.00
CA TRP A 56 -4.94 -15.24 -9.29
C TRP A 56 -3.83 -15.93 -10.09
N LYS A 57 -2.67 -16.12 -9.46
CA LYS A 57 -1.48 -16.71 -10.08
C LYS A 57 -1.64 -18.19 -10.47
N GLY A 58 -2.60 -18.89 -9.88
CA GLY A 58 -2.92 -20.28 -10.22
C GLY A 58 -3.84 -20.43 -11.43
N CYS A 59 -4.29 -19.33 -12.05
CA CYS A 59 -5.15 -19.39 -13.22
C CYS A 59 -4.40 -20.09 -14.37
N PRO A 60 -5.03 -21.03 -15.10
CA PRO A 60 -4.37 -21.75 -16.20
C PRO A 60 -3.92 -20.83 -17.35
N LYS A 61 -4.56 -19.65 -17.49
CA LYS A 61 -4.15 -18.61 -18.45
C LYS A 61 -3.19 -17.57 -17.87
N TYR A 62 -2.79 -17.70 -16.61
CA TYR A 62 -1.82 -16.79 -16.02
C TYR A 62 -0.48 -16.92 -16.76
N PRO A 63 0.23 -15.82 -17.05
CA PRO A 63 1.50 -15.89 -17.76
C PRO A 63 2.50 -16.72 -16.99
N VAL A 64 2.79 -17.90 -17.50
CA VAL A 64 3.95 -18.67 -17.07
C VAL A 64 5.15 -18.01 -17.74
N VAL A 65 6.03 -17.38 -16.94
CA VAL A 65 7.33 -16.98 -17.45
C VAL A 65 8.08 -18.27 -17.73
N ILE A 66 8.03 -18.75 -18.98
CA ILE A 66 8.90 -19.82 -19.44
C ILE A 66 10.30 -19.23 -19.32
N LYS A 67 11.09 -19.76 -18.37
CA LYS A 67 12.52 -19.49 -18.30
C LYS A 67 13.13 -20.15 -19.53
N ASN A 68 13.08 -19.46 -20.67
CA ASN A 68 13.89 -19.84 -21.81
C ASN A 68 15.33 -19.89 -21.29
N ASN A 69 16.10 -20.90 -21.67
CA ASN A 69 17.52 -21.06 -21.34
C ASN A 69 18.34 -19.93 -21.99
N THR A 70 18.10 -18.69 -21.59
CA THR A 70 18.91 -17.55 -21.98
C THR A 70 20.27 -17.74 -21.33
N PRO A 71 21.37 -17.66 -22.10
CA PRO A 71 22.69 -17.79 -21.53
C PRO A 71 22.83 -16.81 -20.36
N PRO A 72 23.36 -17.26 -19.21
CA PRO A 72 23.38 -16.45 -18.02
C PRO A 72 24.16 -15.17 -18.26
N THR A 73 23.61 -14.04 -17.81
CA THR A 73 24.27 -12.76 -17.89
C THR A 73 25.57 -12.77 -17.08
N TYR A 74 26.50 -11.86 -17.36
CA TYR A 74 27.77 -11.77 -16.64
C TYR A 74 27.57 -11.69 -15.11
N ALA A 75 26.57 -10.93 -14.66
CA ALA A 75 26.17 -10.85 -13.25
C ALA A 75 25.68 -12.19 -12.66
N GLN A 76 25.02 -13.04 -13.46
CA GLN A 76 24.55 -14.37 -13.03
C GLN A 76 25.72 -15.35 -12.91
N LYS A 77 26.73 -15.28 -13.80
CA LYS A 77 27.96 -16.09 -13.70
C LYS A 77 28.80 -15.74 -12.47
N LEU A 78 28.84 -14.47 -12.06
CA LEU A 78 29.54 -14.07 -10.83
C LEU A 78 28.91 -14.69 -9.58
N ARG A 79 27.58 -14.89 -9.57
CA ARG A 79 26.88 -15.54 -8.43
C ARG A 79 27.07 -17.06 -8.37
N SER A 80 27.32 -17.74 -9.49
CA SER A 80 27.51 -19.20 -9.49
C SER A 80 28.88 -19.66 -8.98
N ASN A 81 29.88 -18.78 -8.96
CA ASN A 81 31.24 -19.09 -8.48
C ASN A 81 31.43 -18.91 -6.97
N LEU A 82 30.43 -18.40 -6.25
CA LEU A 82 30.44 -18.39 -4.78
C LEU A 82 29.98 -19.77 -4.31
N GLN A 83 30.90 -20.56 -3.74
CA GLN A 83 30.57 -21.83 -3.11
C GLN A 83 29.45 -21.61 -2.07
N LYS A 84 28.34 -22.31 -2.24
CA LYS A 84 27.24 -22.31 -1.28
C LYS A 84 27.73 -23.02 -0.01
N PRO A 85 27.70 -22.37 1.18
CA PRO A 85 27.81 -23.11 2.42
C PRO A 85 26.63 -24.08 2.56
N ASN A 86 26.91 -25.31 2.99
CA ASN A 86 25.91 -26.34 3.26
C ASN A 86 24.98 -25.84 4.38
N TYR A 87 23.75 -25.49 4.05
CA TYR A 87 22.68 -25.25 5.02
C TYR A 87 21.50 -26.17 4.72
N THR A 88 21.03 -26.80 5.80
CA THR A 88 19.83 -27.62 5.93
C THR A 88 18.57 -26.92 5.38
N PRO A 89 17.51 -27.68 5.02
CA PRO A 89 16.34 -27.11 4.36
C PRO A 89 15.63 -26.14 5.31
N THR A 90 15.72 -24.85 4.99
CA THR A 90 14.96 -23.77 5.64
C THR A 90 13.71 -23.47 4.81
N PRO A 91 12.59 -23.05 5.45
CA PRO A 91 11.32 -22.86 4.76
C PRO A 91 11.40 -21.75 3.71
N SER A 92 10.66 -21.96 2.61
CA SER A 92 10.49 -21.02 1.50
C SER A 92 10.22 -19.59 1.97
N MET A 93 11.19 -18.69 1.75
CA MET A 93 11.00 -17.25 1.98
C MET A 93 10.70 -16.52 0.68
N ASN A 94 9.54 -15.87 0.71
CA ASN A 94 8.97 -14.96 -0.26
C ASN A 94 9.70 -13.62 -0.28
N ASN A 95 9.68 -12.98 -1.46
CA ASN A 95 9.90 -11.56 -1.74
C ASN A 95 11.28 -10.95 -1.42
N PRO A 96 11.76 -9.98 -2.24
CA PRO A 96 12.88 -9.14 -1.83
C PRO A 96 12.49 -8.38 -0.57
N THR A 97 13.20 -8.67 0.52
CA THR A 97 13.16 -7.89 1.75
C THR A 97 13.52 -6.44 1.39
N PRO A 98 12.65 -5.45 1.64
CA PRO A 98 13.11 -4.08 1.65
C PRO A 98 14.17 -4.01 2.75
N GLN A 99 15.43 -3.79 2.39
CA GLN A 99 16.44 -3.40 3.37
C GLN A 99 16.09 -1.98 3.80
N ILE A 100 15.14 -1.86 4.71
CA ILE A 100 14.92 -0.64 5.46
C ILE A 100 16.18 -0.55 6.32
N ASP A 101 17.07 0.38 5.98
CA ASP A 101 18.17 0.75 6.86
C ASP A 101 17.57 1.11 8.23
N THR A 102 18.22 0.63 9.29
CA THR A 102 17.74 0.81 10.65
C THR A 102 17.53 2.29 10.99
N ASP A 103 18.34 3.17 10.39
CA ASP A 103 18.21 4.63 10.49
C ASP A 103 16.87 5.14 9.93
N THR A 104 16.47 4.70 8.73
CA THR A 104 15.15 5.05 8.16
C THR A 104 13.98 4.48 8.97
N TYR A 105 14.09 3.27 9.52
CA TYR A 105 13.03 2.72 10.37
C TYR A 105 12.86 3.49 11.68
N GLU A 106 13.98 3.79 12.35
CA GLU A 106 13.95 4.59 13.59
C GLU A 106 13.39 5.99 13.34
N LYS A 107 13.79 6.64 12.24
CA LYS A 107 13.25 7.93 11.83
C LYS A 107 11.74 7.87 11.55
N PHE A 108 11.28 6.82 10.89
CA PHE A 108 9.86 6.60 10.65
C PHE A 108 9.08 6.44 11.97
N VAL A 109 9.56 5.60 12.89
CA VAL A 109 8.93 5.40 14.21
C VAL A 109 8.90 6.70 15.02
N LYS A 110 9.98 7.47 15.00
CA LYS A 110 10.04 8.79 15.66
C LYS A 110 9.00 9.75 15.10
N ASN A 111 8.87 9.82 13.77
CA ASN A 111 7.88 10.68 13.11
C ASN A 111 6.44 10.24 13.43
N MET A 112 6.16 8.94 13.43
CA MET A 112 4.84 8.41 13.80
C MET A 112 4.49 8.68 15.27
N ASN A 113 5.47 8.55 16.17
CA ASN A 113 5.28 8.92 17.57
C ASN A 113 5.00 10.42 17.75
N ALA A 114 5.66 11.28 16.97
CA ALA A 114 5.36 12.72 16.99
C ALA A 114 3.91 13.01 16.55
N LEU A 115 3.43 12.36 15.49
CA LEU A 115 2.04 12.49 15.04
C LEU A 115 1.04 12.01 16.10
N ARG A 116 1.34 10.89 16.77
CA ARG A 116 0.51 10.38 17.86
C ARG A 116 0.42 11.39 19.01
N ILE A 117 1.55 11.97 19.43
CA ILE A 117 1.58 12.99 20.49
C ILE A 117 0.73 14.21 20.12
N ILE A 118 0.83 14.67 18.87
CA ILE A 118 0.04 15.80 18.37
C ILE A 118 -1.46 15.46 18.43
N ASN A 119 -1.84 14.27 17.96
CA ASN A 119 -3.23 13.82 18.01
C ASN A 119 -3.76 13.69 19.44
N ASP A 120 -2.95 13.12 20.35
CA ASP A 120 -3.30 13.00 21.77
C ASP A 120 -3.49 14.38 22.42
N ALA A 121 -2.66 15.36 22.06
CA ALA A 121 -2.80 16.74 22.53
C ALA A 121 -4.10 17.40 22.06
N PHE A 122 -4.48 17.22 20.79
CA PHE A 122 -5.75 17.75 20.28
C PHE A 122 -6.98 17.07 20.89
N ASN A 123 -6.91 15.77 21.18
CA ASN A 123 -7.99 15.09 21.90
C ASN A 123 -8.11 15.58 23.35
N LYS A 124 -6.99 15.85 24.01
CA LYS A 124 -6.98 16.35 25.39
C LYS A 124 -7.42 17.82 25.48
N PHE A 125 -7.11 18.62 24.46
CA PHE A 125 -7.39 20.05 24.43
C PHE A 125 -8.05 20.46 23.10
N PRO A 126 -9.34 20.13 22.90
CA PRO A 126 -10.01 20.37 21.61
C PRO A 126 -10.09 21.86 21.25
N ASN A 127 -10.19 22.73 22.26
CA ASN A 127 -10.32 24.18 22.08
C ASN A 127 -8.96 24.90 21.97
N LEU A 128 -7.84 24.18 21.94
CA LEU A 128 -6.50 24.77 22.01
C LEU A 128 -6.21 25.76 20.86
N ILE A 129 -6.58 25.38 19.62
CA ILE A 129 -6.34 26.23 18.44
C ILE A 129 -7.17 27.50 18.55
N GLU A 130 -8.48 27.37 18.78
CA GLU A 130 -9.41 28.50 18.87
C GLU A 130 -9.00 29.48 19.98
N ILE A 131 -8.62 28.97 21.15
CA ILE A 131 -8.17 29.80 22.26
C ILE A 131 -6.86 30.51 21.91
N SER A 132 -5.92 29.83 21.24
CA SER A 132 -4.65 30.43 20.83
C SER A 132 -4.85 31.61 19.85
N GLU A 133 -5.86 31.55 18.99
CA GLU A 133 -6.22 32.65 18.10
C GLU A 133 -6.86 33.81 18.86
N LYS A 134 -7.77 33.51 19.79
CA LYS A 134 -8.42 34.55 20.63
C LYS A 134 -7.43 35.29 21.52
N ILE A 135 -6.40 34.61 22.03
CA ILE A 135 -5.34 35.24 22.84
C ILE A 135 -4.60 36.31 22.03
N LYS A 136 -4.38 36.11 20.72
CA LYS A 136 -3.72 37.12 19.87
C LYS A 136 -4.54 38.40 19.71
N LEU A 137 -5.85 38.33 19.94
CA LEU A 137 -6.79 39.45 19.82
C LEU A 137 -7.13 40.09 21.18
N ALA A 138 -6.75 39.46 22.28
CA ALA A 138 -7.01 39.96 23.62
C ALA A 138 -6.24 41.26 23.88
N LYS A 139 -6.90 42.22 24.53
CA LYS A 139 -6.32 43.56 24.79
C LYS A 139 -5.86 43.71 26.23
N THR A 140 -6.35 42.84 27.13
CA THR A 140 -6.08 42.91 28.56
C THR A 140 -5.59 41.59 29.11
N ASP A 141 -4.75 41.65 30.14
CA ASP A 141 -4.20 40.46 30.79
C ASP A 141 -5.30 39.58 31.43
N MET A 142 -6.39 40.20 31.91
CA MET A 142 -7.53 39.48 32.48
C MET A 142 -8.27 38.64 31.43
N GLU A 143 -8.40 39.15 30.20
CA GLU A 143 -8.97 38.38 29.08
C GLU A 143 -8.08 37.18 28.73
N ILE A 144 -6.75 37.38 28.71
CA ILE A 144 -5.78 36.30 28.44
C ILE A 144 -5.88 35.21 29.51
N VAL A 145 -5.89 35.58 30.79
CA VAL A 145 -6.03 34.62 31.91
C VAL A 145 -7.36 33.86 31.82
N GLY A 146 -8.46 34.55 31.52
CA GLY A 146 -9.76 33.93 31.34
C GLY A 146 -9.80 32.93 30.17
N LEU A 147 -9.11 33.24 29.06
CA LEU A 147 -8.96 32.36 27.90
C LEU A 147 -8.08 31.14 28.21
N LEU A 148 -6.97 31.32 28.92
CA LEU A 148 -6.08 30.22 29.33
C LEU A 148 -6.78 29.23 30.26
N LEU A 149 -7.62 29.70 31.19
CA LEU A 149 -8.40 28.83 32.07
C LEU A 149 -9.40 27.95 31.31
N LYS A 150 -9.90 28.40 30.15
CA LYS A 150 -10.81 27.63 29.29
C LYS A 150 -10.13 26.47 28.57
N ILE A 151 -8.79 26.45 28.48
CA ILE A 151 -8.05 25.32 27.88
C ILE A 151 -8.19 24.08 28.76
N PHE A 152 -8.23 24.25 30.09
CA PHE A 152 -8.22 23.15 31.06
C PHE A 152 -9.61 22.77 31.58
N LYS A 153 -10.63 23.57 31.29
CA LYS A 153 -12.02 23.26 31.63
C LYS A 153 -12.63 22.49 30.46
N ASN A 154 -12.79 21.18 30.65
CA ASN A 154 -13.65 20.35 29.80
C ASN A 154 -15.10 20.80 29.90
#